data_AF-A0A842WW69-F1
#
_entry.id   AF-A0A842WW69-F1
#
_cell.length_a   1.000
_cell.length_b   1.000
_cell.length_c   1.000
_cell.angle_alpha   90.00
_cell.angle_beta   90.00
_cell.angle_gamma   90.00
#
_symmetry.space_group_name_H-M   'P 1'
#
loop_
_entity.id
_entity.type
_entity.pdbx_description
1 polymer ?
#
loop_
_entity_poly.entity_id
_entity_poly.type
_entity_poly.pdbx_seq_one_letter_code
_entity_poly.pdbx_strand_id
1 'polypeptide(L)'
;MGFAGRPTGLAGPQDMGKVFLGIAVIIGFSLGGFLLMIWNITSDNSSVFTILFYMMVFPLIGCGIGLPLIIKGQGGMGTTTGFMSTESRREKSFIYMPPENCTSCGAKLSYDSIEWAGPLTAKCPYCGQSLPVQKREV
;
A
#
# COMPACT_ATOMS: atom_id res chain seq x y z
N MET A 1 -3.51 19.72 24.16
CA MET A 1 -2.38 19.61 23.22
C MET A 1 -2.90 18.95 21.95
N GLY A 2 -3.30 19.76 20.97
CA GLY A 2 -3.96 19.29 19.75
C GLY A 2 -2.93 18.89 18.70
N PHE A 3 -2.97 17.63 18.27
CA PHE A 3 -2.29 17.19 17.07
C PHE A 3 -3.12 17.62 15.86
N ALA A 4 -2.75 18.75 15.28
CA ALA A 4 -3.24 19.18 13.98
C ALA A 4 -2.71 18.18 12.92
N GLY A 5 -3.60 17.32 12.44
CA GLY A 5 -3.36 16.50 11.26
C GLY A 5 -3.10 17.40 10.07
N ARG A 6 -1.88 17.34 9.53
CA ARG A 6 -1.53 17.97 8.27
C ARG A 6 -2.31 17.24 7.16
N PRO A 7 -3.17 17.92 6.38
CA PRO A 7 -3.84 17.26 5.28
C PRO A 7 -2.77 16.80 4.29
N THR A 8 -2.73 15.49 4.03
CA THR A 8 -2.02 14.91 2.90
C THR A 8 -2.53 15.60 1.65
N GLY A 9 -1.72 16.49 1.08
CA GLY A 9 -2.05 17.27 -0.09
C GLY A 9 -2.46 16.35 -1.22
N LEU A 10 -3.68 16.53 -1.70
CA LEU A 10 -4.11 16.10 -3.01
C LEU A 10 -3.06 16.59 -4.01
N ALA A 11 -2.37 15.66 -4.67
CA ALA A 11 -1.44 15.97 -5.76
C ALA A 11 -2.14 16.94 -6.73
N GLY A 12 -1.53 18.10 -6.97
CA GLY A 12 -2.13 19.09 -7.85
C GLY A 12 -2.21 18.54 -9.28
N PRO A 13 -3.11 19.05 -10.14
CA PRO A 13 -3.19 18.63 -11.55
C PRO A 13 -1.87 18.76 -12.31
N GLN A 14 -0.93 19.59 -11.83
CA GLN A 14 0.40 19.75 -12.42
C GLN A 14 1.38 18.60 -12.11
N ASP A 15 1.15 17.85 -11.03
CA ASP A 15 1.98 16.70 -10.66
C ASP A 15 1.57 15.46 -11.46
N MET A 16 0.28 15.31 -11.74
CA MET A 16 -0.21 14.24 -12.62
C MET A 16 0.35 14.34 -14.04
N GLY A 17 0.48 15.54 -14.61
CA GLY A 17 1.01 15.72 -15.97
C GLY A 17 2.42 15.13 -16.15
N LYS A 18 3.29 15.28 -15.15
CA LYS A 18 4.66 14.72 -15.18
C LYS A 18 4.68 13.20 -15.03
N VAL A 19 3.76 12.65 -14.22
CA VAL A 19 3.59 11.21 -14.08
C VAL A 19 3.10 10.59 -15.39
N PHE A 20 2.09 11.18 -16.03
CA PHE A 20 1.62 10.73 -17.35
C PHE A 20 2.70 10.84 -18.43
N LEU A 21 3.49 11.92 -18.42
CA LEU A 21 4.61 12.08 -19.33
C LEU A 21 5.69 10.99 -19.13
N GLY A 22 6.03 10.67 -17.87
CA GLY A 22 6.98 9.60 -17.57
C GLY A 22 6.49 8.22 -18.01
N ILE A 23 5.21 7.92 -17.76
CA ILE A 23 4.58 6.67 -18.22
C ILE A 23 4.54 6.60 -19.75
N ALA A 24 4.18 7.70 -20.42
CA ALA A 24 4.15 7.77 -21.88
C ALA A 24 5.55 7.55 -22.49
N VAL A 25 6.61 8.07 -21.86
CA VAL A 25 7.99 7.82 -22.29
C VAL A 25 8.39 6.35 -22.14
N ILE A 26 8.05 5.71 -21.02
CA ILE A 26 8.36 4.28 -20.78
C ILE A 26 7.64 3.39 -21.80
N ILE A 27 6.35 3.66 -22.03
CA ILE A 27 5.53 2.94 -23.01
C ILE A 27 6.06 3.18 -24.43
N GLY A 28 6.38 4.43 -24.78
CA GLY A 28 6.88 4.81 -26.09
C GLY A 28 8.22 4.14 -26.43
N PHE A 29 9.17 4.10 -25.48
CA PHE A 29 10.43 3.41 -25.68
C PHE A 29 10.27 1.88 -25.76
N SER A 30 9.37 1.31 -24.96
CA SER A 30 9.12 -0.15 -24.98
C SER A 30 8.42 -0.60 -26.27
N LEU A 31 7.34 0.09 -26.67
CA LEU A 31 6.61 -0.21 -27.89
C LEU A 31 7.39 0.19 -29.15
N GLY A 32 8.09 1.33 -29.12
CA GLY A 32 8.95 1.78 -30.22
C GLY A 32 10.13 0.83 -30.46
N GLY A 33 10.78 0.36 -29.40
CA GLY A 33 11.83 -0.66 -29.50
C GLY A 33 11.31 -1.99 -30.07
N PHE A 34 10.10 -2.40 -29.67
CA PHE A 34 9.45 -3.59 -30.18
C PHE A 34 9.08 -3.48 -31.68
N LEU A 35 8.56 -2.33 -32.11
CA LEU A 35 8.25 -2.11 -33.53
C LEU A 35 9.51 -2.00 -34.39
N LEU A 36 10.56 -1.34 -33.89
CA LEU A 36 11.87 -1.32 -34.55
C LEU A 36 12.47 -2.73 -34.67
N MET A 37 12.30 -3.57 -33.65
CA MET A 37 12.71 -4.97 -33.70
C MET A 37 11.95 -5.73 -34.80
N ILE A 38 10.61 -5.63 -34.87
CA ILE A 38 9.80 -6.29 -35.89
C ILE A 38 10.18 -5.83 -37.30
N TRP A 39 10.38 -4.52 -37.48
CA TRP A 39 10.83 -3.96 -38.76
C TRP A 39 12.19 -4.55 -39.15
N ASN A 40 13.14 -4.58 -38.21
CA ASN A 40 14.48 -5.06 -38.46
C ASN A 40 14.52 -6.57 -38.77
N ILE A 41 13.67 -7.38 -38.12
CA ILE A 41 13.48 -8.81 -38.43
C ILE A 41 12.89 -8.98 -39.84
N THR A 42 11.93 -8.13 -40.21
CA THR A 42 11.30 -8.18 -41.54
C THR A 42 12.27 -7.80 -42.67
N SER A 43 13.31 -7.03 -42.37
CA SER A 43 14.34 -6.61 -43.33
C SER A 43 15.47 -7.63 -43.58
N ASP A 44 15.28 -8.90 -43.21
CA ASP A 44 16.16 -10.07 -43.46
C ASP A 44 17.62 -10.00 -42.94
N ASN A 45 18.03 -8.89 -42.32
CA ASN A 45 19.43 -8.64 -41.93
C ASN A 45 19.69 -8.72 -40.41
N SER A 46 18.76 -9.30 -39.62
CA SER A 46 18.88 -9.26 -38.16
C SER A 46 19.59 -10.49 -37.60
N SER A 47 20.79 -10.26 -37.06
CA SER A 47 21.48 -11.26 -36.24
C SER A 47 20.78 -11.43 -34.89
N VAL A 48 20.85 -12.63 -34.29
CA VAL A 48 20.30 -12.90 -32.95
C VAL A 48 20.83 -11.91 -31.91
N PHE A 49 22.09 -11.50 -32.06
CA PHE A 49 22.72 -10.48 -31.24
C PHE A 49 21.98 -9.13 -31.31
N THR A 50 21.58 -8.72 -32.51
CA THR A 50 20.83 -7.48 -32.72
C THR A 50 19.47 -7.51 -32.00
N ILE A 51 18.77 -8.65 -32.04
CA ILE A 51 17.47 -8.83 -31.38
C ILE A 51 17.62 -8.74 -29.85
N LEU A 52 18.61 -9.43 -29.28
CA LEU A 52 18.91 -9.37 -27.84
C LEU A 52 19.29 -7.94 -27.41
N PHE A 53 20.04 -7.22 -28.24
CA PHE A 53 20.38 -5.83 -27.98
C PHE A 53 19.13 -4.94 -27.88
N TYR A 54 18.16 -5.09 -28.79
CA TYR A 54 16.89 -4.35 -28.71
C TYR A 54 16.12 -4.66 -27.43
N MET A 55 16.02 -5.93 -27.04
CA MET A 55 15.31 -6.37 -25.83
C MET A 55 15.95 -5.88 -24.53
N MET A 56 17.26 -5.65 -24.50
CA MET A 56 17.94 -5.18 -23.28
C MET A 56 18.07 -3.66 -23.23
N VAL A 57 18.41 -3.02 -24.35
CA VAL A 57 18.81 -1.62 -24.37
C VAL A 57 17.60 -0.68 -24.36
N PHE A 58 16.54 -0.97 -25.12
CA PHE A 58 15.36 -0.09 -25.17
C PHE A 58 14.61 0.00 -23.84
N PRO A 59 14.38 -1.11 -23.11
CA PRO A 59 13.77 -1.04 -21.78
C PRO A 59 14.63 -0.30 -20.77
N LEU A 60 15.96 -0.48 -20.82
CA LEU A 60 16.87 0.22 -19.91
C LEU A 60 16.95 1.71 -20.18
N ILE A 61 16.96 2.13 -21.44
CA ILE A 61 16.89 3.56 -21.80
C ILE A 61 15.53 4.13 -21.40
N GLY A 62 14.43 3.42 -21.67
CA GLY A 62 13.08 3.83 -21.28
C GLY A 62 12.93 4.01 -19.76
N CYS A 63 13.45 3.07 -18.97
CA CYS A 63 13.51 3.19 -17.52
C CYS A 63 14.44 4.32 -17.08
N GLY A 64 15.63 4.43 -17.67
CA GLY A 64 16.63 5.44 -17.32
C GLY A 64 16.15 6.88 -17.52
N ILE A 65 15.27 7.11 -18.50
CA ILE A 65 14.69 8.45 -18.77
C ILE A 65 13.34 8.61 -18.04
N GLY A 66 12.51 7.57 -18.01
CA GLY A 66 11.17 7.62 -17.41
C GLY A 66 11.18 7.74 -15.89
N LEU A 67 12.03 6.98 -15.20
CA LEU A 67 12.14 7.01 -13.73
C LEU A 67 12.52 8.40 -13.18
N PRO A 68 13.59 9.08 -13.62
CA PRO A 68 13.96 10.39 -13.06
C PRO A 68 12.90 11.46 -13.31
N LEU A 69 12.09 11.32 -14.36
CA LEU A 69 11.00 12.24 -14.68
C LEU A 69 9.81 12.07 -13.69
N ILE A 70 9.52 10.83 -13.30
CA ILE A 70 8.50 10.51 -12.28
C ILE A 70 8.98 10.93 -10.88
N ILE A 71 10.24 10.64 -10.53
CA ILE A 71 10.82 10.92 -9.21
C ILE A 71 10.95 12.43 -8.95
N LYS A 72 11.26 13.24 -9.96
CA LYS A 72 11.24 14.71 -9.84
C LYS A 72 9.82 15.29 -9.85
N GLY A 73 8.83 14.54 -10.34
CA GLY A 73 7.43 14.95 -10.39
C GLY A 73 6.67 14.73 -9.09
N GLN A 74 7.00 13.67 -8.34
CA GLN A 74 6.50 13.42 -6.99
C GLN A 74 7.65 13.59 -6.01
N GLY A 75 7.66 14.67 -5.24
CA GLY A 75 8.67 14.92 -4.22
C GLY A 75 8.84 13.72 -3.29
N GLY A 76 9.85 12.88 -3.59
CA GLY A 76 10.39 11.83 -2.76
C GLY A 76 9.37 10.84 -2.18
N MET A 77 8.74 9.99 -3.00
CA MET A 77 8.22 8.71 -2.51
C MET A 77 8.09 7.68 -3.63
N GLY A 78 8.95 6.67 -3.65
CA GLY A 78 8.70 5.44 -4.41
C GLY A 78 9.63 5.13 -5.59
N THR A 79 10.95 5.26 -5.43
CA THR A 79 11.87 4.49 -6.28
C THR A 79 11.86 3.02 -5.88
N THR A 80 11.53 2.14 -6.83
CA THR A 80 11.92 0.70 -6.93
C THR A 80 11.10 -0.46 -6.34
N THR A 81 9.79 -0.35 -6.06
CA THR A 81 9.01 -1.54 -5.65
C THR A 81 7.65 -1.65 -6.32
N GLY A 82 7.66 -2.12 -7.58
CA GLY A 82 6.49 -2.70 -8.26
C GLY A 82 6.18 -4.15 -7.85
N PHE A 83 6.87 -4.68 -6.84
CA PHE A 83 6.47 -5.89 -6.13
C PHE A 83 6.21 -5.49 -4.67
N MET A 84 5.01 -5.78 -4.17
CA MET A 84 4.51 -5.41 -2.84
C MET A 84 4.28 -3.91 -2.59
N SER A 85 3.25 -3.35 -3.23
CA SER A 85 2.29 -2.54 -2.46
C SER A 85 1.51 -3.48 -1.54
N THR A 86 2.17 -4.00 -0.50
CA THR A 86 1.47 -4.23 0.76
C THR A 86 1.16 -2.83 1.24
N GLU A 87 0.00 -2.33 0.83
CA GLU A 87 -0.67 -1.28 1.56
C GLU A 87 -0.78 -1.81 2.99
N SER A 88 0.16 -1.41 3.83
CA SER A 88 0.04 -1.47 5.27
C SER A 88 -1.10 -0.54 5.62
N ARG A 89 -2.33 -0.97 5.29
CA ARG A 89 -3.54 -0.63 6.00
C ARG A 89 -3.18 -0.88 7.44
N ARG A 90 -2.86 0.21 8.15
CA ARG A 90 -2.48 0.22 9.55
C ARG A 90 -3.55 -0.58 10.28
N GLU A 91 -3.25 -1.85 10.51
CA GLU A 91 -4.17 -2.79 11.12
C GLU A 91 -4.19 -2.37 12.57
N LYS A 92 -5.11 -1.46 12.90
CA LYS A 92 -5.39 -1.09 14.29
C LYS A 92 -5.90 -2.38 14.93
N SER A 93 -5.01 -3.07 15.62
CA SER A 93 -5.38 -4.23 16.43
C SER A 93 -6.22 -3.70 17.59
N PHE A 94 -7.54 -3.82 17.48
CA PHE A 94 -8.43 -3.48 18.58
C PHE A 94 -8.36 -4.58 19.63
N ILE A 95 -8.14 -4.22 20.90
CA ILE A 95 -8.23 -5.17 22.00
C ILE A 95 -9.56 -4.95 22.70
N TYR A 96 -10.35 -6.02 22.81
CA TYR A 96 -11.62 -6.04 23.52
C TYR A 96 -11.35 -6.36 24.99
N MET A 97 -11.51 -5.37 25.86
CA MET A 97 -11.30 -5.52 27.31
C MET A 97 -12.64 -5.43 28.06
N PRO A 98 -12.91 -6.36 28.99
CA PRO A 98 -14.10 -6.27 29.82
C PRO A 98 -14.02 -5.03 30.73
N PRO A 99 -15.16 -4.44 31.09
CA PRO A 99 -15.19 -3.28 31.99
C PRO A 99 -14.65 -3.64 33.38
N GLU A 100 -13.95 -2.70 34.02
CA GLU A 100 -13.31 -2.89 35.34
C GLU A 100 -14.32 -3.17 36.47
N ASN A 101 -15.58 -2.75 36.30
CA ASN A 101 -16.64 -2.94 37.28
C ASN A 101 -17.91 -3.45 36.59
N CYS A 102 -18.64 -4.36 37.25
CA CYS A 102 -19.94 -4.83 36.76
C CYS A 102 -21.00 -3.75 36.96
N THR A 103 -21.74 -3.42 35.92
CA THR A 103 -22.88 -2.48 35.98
C THR A 103 -24.07 -3.02 36.77
N SER A 104 -24.16 -4.34 36.97
CA SER A 104 -25.30 -4.98 37.63
C SER A 104 -25.07 -5.26 39.11
N CYS A 105 -23.83 -5.59 39.53
CA CYS A 105 -23.52 -5.89 40.94
C CYS A 105 -22.45 -5.00 41.56
N GLY A 106 -21.80 -4.13 40.79
CA GLY A 106 -20.75 -3.23 41.28
C GLY A 106 -19.45 -3.92 41.69
N ALA A 107 -19.33 -5.24 41.53
CA ALA A 107 -18.11 -5.98 41.80
C ALA A 107 -17.00 -5.58 40.82
N LYS A 108 -15.75 -5.58 41.29
CA LYS A 108 -14.57 -5.34 40.46
C LYS A 108 -14.24 -6.58 39.64
N LEU A 109 -14.17 -6.47 38.32
CA LEU A 109 -13.83 -7.57 37.42
C LEU A 109 -12.37 -7.46 37.02
N SER A 110 -11.62 -8.53 37.29
CA SER A 110 -10.28 -8.72 36.75
C SER A 110 -10.35 -9.56 35.47
N TYR A 111 -9.46 -9.28 34.52
CA TYR A 111 -9.31 -10.05 33.28
C TYR A 111 -9.10 -11.54 33.54
N ASP A 112 -8.39 -11.89 34.61
CA ASP A 112 -8.08 -13.28 34.97
C ASP A 112 -9.28 -14.06 35.52
N SER A 113 -10.29 -13.36 36.05
CA SER A 113 -11.44 -13.96 36.73
C SER A 113 -12.71 -14.03 35.89
N ILE A 114 -12.65 -13.62 34.61
CA ILE A 114 -13.84 -13.47 33.78
C ILE A 114 -14.05 -14.67 32.86
N GLU A 115 -15.27 -15.20 32.85
CA GLU A 115 -15.65 -16.25 31.92
C GLU A 115 -16.18 -15.62 30.62
N TRP A 116 -15.60 -15.97 29.48
CA TRP A 116 -16.04 -15.49 28.19
C TRP A 116 -17.26 -16.29 27.71
N ALA A 117 -18.39 -15.60 27.53
CA ALA A 117 -19.61 -16.21 27.00
C ALA A 117 -19.69 -16.10 25.46
N GLY A 118 -18.92 -15.20 24.86
CA GLY A 118 -18.82 -15.01 23.41
C GLY A 118 -17.74 -14.00 23.01
N PRO A 119 -17.52 -13.77 21.70
CA PRO A 119 -16.43 -12.93 21.21
C PRO A 119 -16.52 -11.45 21.61
N LEU A 120 -17.72 -10.97 21.97
CA LEU A 120 -17.97 -9.57 22.38
C LEU A 120 -18.67 -9.48 23.75
N THR A 121 -18.83 -10.61 24.44
CA THR A 121 -19.62 -10.71 25.67
C THR A 121 -18.88 -11.54 26.72
N ALA A 122 -18.75 -10.97 27.92
CA ALA A 122 -18.11 -11.62 29.05
C ALA A 122 -19.12 -11.77 30.20
N LYS A 123 -19.10 -12.92 30.88
CA LYS A 123 -20.03 -13.23 31.97
C LYS A 123 -19.38 -12.83 33.30
N CYS A 124 -20.13 -12.13 34.14
CA CYS A 124 -19.68 -11.80 35.48
C CYS A 124 -19.73 -13.05 36.38
N PRO A 125 -18.62 -13.42 37.05
CA PRO A 125 -18.58 -14.60 37.92
C PRO A 125 -19.40 -14.43 39.21
N TYR A 126 -19.71 -13.19 39.59
CA TYR A 126 -20.43 -12.89 40.84
C TYR A 126 -21.95 -12.92 40.69
N CYS A 127 -22.47 -12.33 39.60
CA CYS A 127 -23.93 -12.22 39.38
C CYS A 127 -24.44 -13.03 38.20
N GLY A 128 -23.55 -13.64 37.40
CA GLY A 128 -23.90 -14.46 36.25
C GLY A 128 -24.42 -13.69 35.03
N GLN A 129 -24.49 -12.35 35.09
CA GLN A 129 -24.94 -11.54 33.96
C GLN A 129 -23.87 -11.40 32.87
N SER A 130 -24.31 -11.43 31.61
CA SER A 130 -23.48 -11.15 30.45
C SER A 130 -23.32 -9.64 30.24
N LEU A 131 -22.08 -9.18 30.21
CA LEU A 131 -21.70 -7.79 30.00
C LEU A 131 -21.06 -7.62 28.60
N PRO A 132 -21.36 -6.52 27.88
CA PRO A 132 -20.69 -6.20 26.63
C PRO A 132 -19.25 -5.75 26.89
N VAL A 133 -18.34 -6.16 26.02
CA VAL A 133 -16.91 -5.86 26.14
C VAL A 133 -16.62 -4.52 25.48
N GLN A 134 -15.81 -3.68 26.12
CA GLN A 134 -15.50 -2.34 25.60
C GLN A 134 -14.33 -2.42 24.61
N LYS A 135 -14.47 -1.74 23.48
CA LYS A 135 -13.38 -1.56 22.51
C LYS A 135 -12.36 -0.55 23.06
N ARG A 136 -11.11 -0.97 23.21
CA ARG A 136 -9.99 -0.05 23.49
C ARG A 136 -9.01 -0.11 22.31
N GLU A 137 -8.67 1.06 21.77
CA GLU A 137 -7.58 1.19 20.79
C GLU A 137 -6.24 1.12 21.54
N VAL A 138 -5.31 0.30 21.03
CA VAL A 138 -3.92 0.21 21.50
C VAL A 138 -2.95 0.70 20.44
#